data_AF-A0A8S2YL19-F1
#
_entry.id   AF-A0A8S2YL19-F1
#
_cell.length_a   1.000
_cell.length_b   1.000
_cell.length_c   1.000
_cell.angle_alpha   90.00
_cell.angle_beta   90.00
_cell.angle_gamma   90.00
#
_symmetry.space_group_name_H-M   'P 1'
#
loop_
_entity.id
_entity.type
_entity.pdbx_description
1 polymer ?
#
loop_
_entity_poly.entity_id
_entity_poly.type
_entity_poly.pdbx_seq_one_letter_code
_entity_poly.pdbx_strand_id
1 'polypeptide(L)'
;MIPSRLTVELAYMYYKPKTDKNPITLRPIMNTIHAATTDISRFLDPFIRPLFDMHAQSRPIIDGGHLLPDITNLYTMLPQDESLEILEEFLREHHYEKLQGIPIRVILQLAYLVLKETAFVDGNKFYRKIIGGAMGSPFTLTLANIFMWKWGKNAIYGAIGSHEIYDR
;
A
#
# COMPACT_ATOMS: atom_id res chain seq x y z
N MET A 1 -4.65 14.17 27.32
CA MET A 1 -5.94 14.35 26.62
C MET A 1 -5.80 13.63 25.28
N ILE A 2 -6.54 12.55 25.05
CA ILE A 2 -6.50 11.85 23.76
C ILE A 2 -7.34 12.69 22.79
N PRO A 3 -6.82 13.09 21.62
CA PRO A 3 -7.59 13.89 20.67
C PRO A 3 -8.87 13.17 20.25
N SER A 4 -9.94 13.94 20.07
CA SER A 4 -11.20 13.42 19.52
C SER A 4 -10.95 12.85 18.12
N ARG A 5 -11.69 11.81 17.71
CA ARG A 5 -11.61 11.32 16.32
C ARG A 5 -12.06 12.37 15.29
N LEU A 6 -12.73 13.43 15.73
CA LEU A 6 -13.19 14.54 14.88
C LEU A 6 -12.16 15.66 14.71
N THR A 7 -11.03 15.62 15.42
CA THR A 7 -9.98 16.63 15.26
C THR A 7 -9.01 16.19 14.19
N VAL A 8 -8.83 17.05 13.18
CA VAL A 8 -7.78 16.90 12.18
C VAL A 8 -6.51 17.53 12.73
N GLU A 9 -5.43 16.76 12.74
CA GLU A 9 -4.11 17.20 13.18
C GLU A 9 -3.08 16.90 12.08
N LEU A 10 -1.99 17.65 12.08
CA LEU A 10 -0.86 17.33 11.23
C LEU A 10 -0.24 16.02 11.71
N ALA A 11 0.04 15.11 10.77
CA ALA A 11 0.81 13.93 11.07
C ALA A 11 2.19 14.32 11.61
N TYR A 12 2.80 13.46 12.43
CA TYR A 12 4.13 13.70 12.95
C TYR A 12 4.98 12.43 12.93
N MET A 13 6.29 12.60 12.92
CA MET A 13 7.24 11.50 12.86
C MET A 13 7.77 11.16 14.27
N TYR A 14 7.91 9.88 14.56
CA TYR A 14 8.60 9.37 15.75
C TYR A 14 9.33 8.06 15.42
N TYR A 15 10.17 7.58 16.33
CA TYR A 15 10.99 6.39 16.11
C TYR A 15 10.68 5.30 17.12
N LYS A 16 10.48 4.07 16.64
CA LYS A 16 10.32 2.88 17.48
C LYS A 16 11.59 2.02 17.42
N PRO A 17 12.20 1.63 18.54
CA PRO A 17 13.37 0.75 18.51
C PRO A 17 13.02 -0.65 18.00
N LYS A 18 13.89 -1.21 17.16
CA LYS A 18 13.90 -2.61 16.74
C LYS A 18 14.84 -3.37 17.69
N THR A 19 14.27 -3.88 18.78
CA THR A 19 15.01 -4.57 19.86
C THR A 19 15.60 -5.91 19.43
N ASP A 20 15.20 -6.42 18.26
CA ASP A 20 15.67 -7.66 17.63
C ASP A 20 16.95 -7.50 16.78
N LYS A 21 17.50 -6.28 16.65
CA LYS A 21 18.71 -6.00 15.85
C LYS A 21 19.87 -5.58 16.76
N ASN A 22 21.10 -5.95 16.37
CA ASN A 22 22.33 -5.52 17.04
C ASN A 22 23.30 -4.89 16.01
N PRO A 23 23.61 -3.57 16.09
CA PRO A 23 23.10 -2.62 17.08
C PRO A 23 21.59 -2.39 16.95
N ILE A 24 20.94 -1.93 18.02
CA ILE A 24 19.52 -1.58 18.01
C ILE A 24 19.31 -0.51 16.93
N THR A 25 18.46 -0.81 15.96
CA THR A 25 18.10 0.14 14.89
C THR A 25 16.76 0.80 15.21
N LEU A 26 16.52 1.99 14.65
CA LEU A 26 15.24 2.69 14.79
C LEU A 26 14.35 2.42 13.57
N ARG A 27 13.04 2.22 13.81
CA ARG A 27 12.01 2.22 12.78
C ARG A 27 11.31 3.57 12.80
N PRO A 28 11.43 4.38 11.74
CA PRO A 28 10.62 5.59 11.62
C PRO A 28 9.14 5.21 11.54
N ILE A 29 8.28 5.93 12.25
CA ILE A 29 6.82 5.79 12.21
C ILE A 29 6.23 7.18 12.01
N MET A 30 5.33 7.31 11.04
CA MET A 30 4.55 8.52 10.84
C MET A 30 3.18 8.30 11.47
N ASN A 31 2.88 9.01 12.56
CA ASN A 31 1.55 8.97 13.15
C ASN A 31 0.58 9.75 12.26
N THR A 32 -0.33 9.03 11.61
CA THR A 32 -1.36 9.61 10.74
C THR A 32 -2.77 9.47 11.31
N ILE A 33 -2.95 9.02 12.56
CA ILE A 33 -4.29 8.67 13.09
C ILE A 33 -5.34 9.78 12.90
N HIS A 34 -4.90 11.04 13.02
CA HIS A 34 -5.71 12.27 12.91
C HIS A 34 -5.42 13.08 11.63
N ALA A 35 -4.62 12.56 10.70
CA ALA A 35 -4.30 13.25 9.45
C ALA A 35 -5.53 13.28 8.52
N ALA A 36 -5.65 14.35 7.74
CA ALA A 36 -6.78 14.56 6.83
C ALA A 36 -7.01 13.40 5.84
N THR A 37 -5.94 12.74 5.39
CA THR A 37 -6.02 11.63 4.42
C THR A 37 -6.41 10.30 5.05
N THR A 38 -6.43 10.19 6.38
CA THR A 38 -6.63 8.91 7.07
C THR A 38 -8.06 8.44 7.02
N ASP A 39 -9.03 9.35 7.08
CA ASP A 39 -10.44 8.99 6.93
C ASP A 39 -10.77 8.59 5.50
N ILE A 40 -10.12 9.21 4.51
CA ILE A 40 -10.21 8.77 3.10
C ILE A 40 -9.66 7.35 2.96
N SER A 41 -8.51 7.06 3.58
CA SER A 41 -7.92 5.71 3.60
C SER A 41 -8.86 4.68 4.21
N ARG A 42 -9.42 4.98 5.40
CA ARG A 42 -10.40 4.10 6.07
C ARG A 42 -11.68 3.93 5.27
N PHE A 43 -12.10 4.96 4.53
CA PHE A 43 -13.25 4.90 3.65
C PHE A 43 -12.98 4.01 2.44
N LEU A 44 -11.82 4.10 1.80
CA LEU A 44 -11.50 3.33 0.60
C LEU A 44 -11.26 1.84 0.85
N ASP A 45 -10.60 1.51 1.97
CA ASP A 45 -10.12 0.15 2.23
C ASP A 45 -11.24 -0.92 2.18
N PRO A 46 -12.43 -0.72 2.80
CA PRO A 46 -13.52 -1.69 2.73
C PRO A 46 -14.10 -1.93 1.32
N PHE A 47 -13.87 -1.01 0.37
CA PHE A 47 -14.35 -1.16 -1.00
C PHE A 47 -13.39 -1.98 -1.84
N ILE A 48 -12.08 -1.80 -1.61
CA ILE A 48 -11.02 -2.35 -2.47
C ILE A 48 -10.51 -3.67 -1.91
N ARG A 49 -10.35 -3.78 -0.59
CA ARG A 49 -9.78 -4.97 0.05
C ARG A 49 -10.56 -6.25 -0.24
N PRO A 50 -11.90 -6.30 -0.15
CA PRO A 50 -12.65 -7.50 -0.48
C PRO A 50 -12.51 -7.92 -1.95
N LEU A 51 -12.38 -6.96 -2.86
CA LEU A 51 -12.18 -7.24 -4.29
C LEU A 51 -10.81 -7.84 -4.54
N PHE A 52 -9.78 -7.28 -3.89
CA PHE A 52 -8.44 -7.84 -3.92
C PHE A 52 -8.43 -9.27 -3.38
N ASP A 53 -8.99 -9.49 -2.19
CA ASP A 53 -9.02 -10.83 -1.58
C ASP A 53 -9.77 -11.84 -2.47
N MET A 54 -10.87 -11.43 -3.12
CA MET A 54 -11.63 -12.28 -4.04
C MET A 54 -10.82 -12.69 -5.28
N HIS A 55 -10.11 -11.75 -5.90
CA HIS A 55 -9.39 -12.01 -7.17
C HIS A 55 -7.99 -12.59 -6.95
N ALA A 56 -7.33 -12.26 -5.84
CA ALA A 56 -5.98 -12.70 -5.51
C ALA A 56 -5.92 -14.13 -4.93
N GLN A 57 -7.02 -14.66 -4.36
CA GLN A 57 -7.10 -16.03 -3.81
C GLN A 57 -7.00 -17.14 -4.88
N SER A 58 -7.21 -16.82 -6.15
CA SER A 58 -7.33 -17.80 -7.23
C SER A 58 -6.01 -18.37 -7.78
N ARG A 59 -4.85 -17.93 -7.29
CA ARG A 59 -3.56 -18.43 -7.78
C ARG A 59 -2.85 -19.22 -6.69
N PRO A 60 -2.46 -20.48 -6.97
CA PRO A 60 -1.60 -21.19 -6.05
C PRO A 60 -0.34 -20.35 -5.88
N ILE A 61 -0.07 -19.96 -4.64
CA ILE A 61 1.31 -19.76 -4.19
C ILE A 61 2.00 -21.04 -4.67
N ILE A 62 2.87 -20.86 -5.64
CA ILE A 62 3.73 -21.88 -6.24
C ILE A 62 4.10 -22.87 -5.14
N ASP A 63 3.72 -24.12 -5.38
CA ASP A 63 3.84 -25.24 -4.45
C ASP A 63 5.23 -25.25 -3.78
N GLY A 64 5.24 -25.68 -2.52
CA GLY A 64 6.22 -25.31 -1.51
C GLY A 64 7.69 -25.30 -1.94
N GLY A 65 8.38 -24.20 -1.64
CA GLY A 65 9.85 -24.18 -1.56
C GLY A 65 10.57 -23.07 -2.33
N HIS A 66 9.88 -22.29 -3.17
CA HIS A 66 10.53 -21.21 -3.91
C HIS A 66 10.57 -19.90 -3.12
N LEU A 67 11.81 -19.42 -2.88
CA LEU A 67 12.20 -18.19 -2.21
C LEU A 67 11.30 -17.00 -2.59
N LEU A 68 10.39 -16.56 -1.71
CA LEU A 68 9.89 -15.19 -1.80
C LEU A 68 11.01 -14.27 -1.31
N PRO A 69 11.50 -13.32 -2.13
CA PRO A 69 12.51 -12.38 -1.67
C PRO A 69 11.93 -11.56 -0.51
N ASP A 70 12.72 -11.38 0.55
CA ASP A 70 12.35 -10.48 1.65
C ASP A 70 12.39 -9.04 1.14
N ILE A 71 11.21 -8.44 0.93
CA ILE A 71 11.10 -7.08 0.40
C ILE A 71 11.27 -6.10 1.55
N THR A 72 12.41 -5.44 1.55
CA THR A 72 12.71 -4.42 2.55
C THR A 72 11.85 -3.19 2.32
N ASN A 73 11.17 -2.70 3.36
CA ASN A 73 10.50 -1.40 3.39
C ASN A 73 9.37 -1.19 2.36
N LEU A 74 8.70 -2.26 1.91
CA LEU A 74 7.67 -2.23 0.86
C LEU A 74 6.69 -1.04 0.97
N TYR A 75 5.96 -0.91 2.08
CA TYR A 75 4.95 0.14 2.27
C TYR A 75 5.52 1.56 2.20
N THR A 76 6.73 1.73 2.71
CA THR A 76 7.40 3.03 2.81
C THR A 76 8.11 3.46 1.55
N MET A 77 8.35 2.51 0.63
CA MET A 77 9.08 2.70 -0.61
C MET A 77 8.23 2.46 -1.86
N LEU A 78 6.93 2.24 -1.68
CA LEU A 78 5.98 2.01 -2.77
C LEU A 78 6.04 3.17 -3.80
N PRO A 79 6.34 2.91 -5.08
CA PRO A 79 6.32 3.94 -6.13
C PRO A 79 4.89 4.44 -6.32
N GLN A 80 4.63 5.70 -5.96
CA GLN A 80 3.26 6.18 -5.77
C GLN A 80 2.46 6.24 -7.08
N ASP A 81 3.06 6.71 -8.17
CA ASP A 81 2.37 6.82 -9.47
C ASP A 81 2.07 5.44 -10.05
N GLU A 82 3.09 4.59 -10.15
CA GLU A 82 2.95 3.20 -10.59
C GLU A 82 1.91 2.43 -9.76
N SER A 83 1.84 2.68 -8.45
CA SER A 83 0.84 2.01 -7.61
C SER A 83 -0.59 2.45 -7.91
N LEU A 84 -0.79 3.73 -8.22
CA LEU A 84 -2.11 4.22 -8.64
C LEU A 84 -2.50 3.65 -10.01
N GLU A 85 -1.53 3.55 -10.94
CA GLU A 85 -1.71 2.91 -12.24
C GLU A 85 -2.08 1.43 -12.08
N ILE A 86 -1.34 0.69 -11.25
CA ILE A 86 -1.61 -0.73 -10.97
C ILE A 86 -3.00 -0.92 -10.33
N LEU A 87 -3.45 0.00 -9.46
CA LEU A 87 -4.81 -0.04 -8.92
C LEU A 87 -5.85 0.16 -10.02
N GLU A 88 -5.64 1.13 -10.91
CA GLU A 88 -6.52 1.36 -12.04
C GLU A 88 -6.58 0.15 -12.97
N GLU A 89 -5.43 -0.42 -13.32
CA GLU A 89 -5.33 -1.66 -14.10
C GLU A 89 -6.07 -2.81 -13.44
N PHE A 90 -5.88 -3.02 -12.14
CA PHE A 90 -6.57 -4.06 -11.37
C PHE A 90 -8.09 -3.91 -11.47
N LEU A 91 -8.62 -2.70 -11.24
CA LEU A 91 -10.06 -2.46 -11.31
C LEU A 91 -10.62 -2.66 -12.72
N ARG A 92 -9.87 -2.25 -13.76
CA ARG A 92 -10.26 -2.40 -15.17
C ARG A 92 -10.17 -3.84 -15.66
N GLU A 93 -9.13 -4.58 -15.28
CA GLU A 93 -8.93 -6.01 -15.62
C GLU A 93 -10.11 -6.84 -15.12
N HIS A 94 -10.71 -6.46 -13.99
CA HIS A 94 -11.88 -7.12 -13.42
C HIS A 94 -13.22 -6.44 -13.76
N HIS A 95 -13.24 -5.58 -14.79
CA HIS A 95 -14.44 -4.94 -15.35
C HIS A 95 -15.26 -4.11 -14.34
N TYR A 96 -14.63 -3.53 -13.33
CA TYR A 96 -15.32 -2.61 -12.42
C TYR A 96 -15.46 -1.22 -13.03
N GLU A 97 -16.69 -0.74 -13.19
CA GLU A 97 -16.97 0.66 -13.55
C GLU A 97 -17.33 1.52 -12.33
N LYS A 98 -17.89 0.88 -11.29
CA LYS A 98 -18.30 1.48 -10.03
C LYS A 98 -18.07 0.52 -8.87
N LEU A 99 -17.70 1.06 -7.71
CA LEU A 99 -17.64 0.34 -6.45
C LEU A 99 -18.73 0.89 -5.52
N GLN A 100 -19.71 0.07 -5.16
CA GLN A 100 -20.85 0.49 -4.31
C GLN A 100 -21.53 1.78 -4.82
N GLY A 101 -21.73 1.88 -6.14
CA GLY A 101 -22.33 3.06 -6.79
C GLY A 101 -21.36 4.22 -7.05
N ILE A 102 -20.14 4.20 -6.52
CA ILE A 102 -19.13 5.24 -6.72
C ILE A 102 -18.31 4.93 -7.98
N PRO A 103 -18.23 5.84 -8.97
CA PRO A 103 -17.40 5.63 -10.17
C PRO A 103 -15.93 5.38 -9.85
N ILE A 104 -15.28 4.45 -10.56
CA ILE A 104 -13.85 4.14 -10.33
C ILE A 104 -12.95 5.37 -10.42
N ARG A 105 -13.25 6.34 -11.29
CA ARG A 105 -12.48 7.60 -11.37
C ARG A 105 -12.44 8.34 -10.04
N VAL A 106 -13.52 8.30 -9.27
CA VAL A 106 -13.61 8.95 -7.96
C VAL A 106 -12.82 8.15 -6.93
N ILE A 107 -12.91 6.82 -6.98
CA ILE A 107 -12.09 5.92 -6.16
C ILE A 107 -10.59 6.19 -6.39
N LEU A 108 -10.16 6.33 -7.65
CA LEU A 108 -8.78 6.63 -8.02
C LEU A 108 -8.34 8.03 -7.57
N GLN A 109 -9.21 9.04 -7.66
CA GLN A 109 -8.94 10.37 -7.13
C GLN A 109 -8.76 10.37 -5.60
N LEU A 110 -9.60 9.63 -4.87
CA LEU A 110 -9.46 9.48 -3.43
C LEU A 110 -8.16 8.73 -3.09
N ALA A 111 -7.82 7.68 -3.84
CA ALA A 111 -6.56 6.96 -3.68
C ALA A 111 -5.36 7.87 -3.90
N TYR A 112 -5.41 8.72 -4.94
CA TYR A 112 -4.40 9.74 -5.20
C TYR A 112 -4.20 10.65 -3.99
N LEU A 113 -5.29 11.19 -3.42
CA LEU A 113 -5.21 12.05 -2.23
C LEU A 113 -4.52 11.34 -1.05
N VAL A 114 -4.84 10.07 -0.81
CA VAL A 114 -4.22 9.30 0.28
C VAL A 114 -2.71 9.17 0.09
N LEU A 115 -2.23 8.91 -1.14
CA LEU A 115 -0.81 8.70 -1.40
C LEU A 115 -0.02 10.00 -1.56
N LYS A 116 -0.54 10.95 -2.33
CA LYS A 116 0.20 12.12 -2.81
C LYS A 116 0.06 13.34 -1.89
N GLU A 117 -1.05 13.44 -1.16
CA GLU A 117 -1.34 14.60 -0.31
C GLU A 117 -1.11 14.32 1.19
N THR A 118 -0.35 13.27 1.51
CA THR A 118 0.07 13.02 2.89
C THR A 118 1.25 13.92 3.27
N ALA A 119 1.00 14.84 4.21
CA ALA A 119 1.98 15.73 4.81
C ALA A 119 2.16 15.46 6.31
N PHE A 120 3.36 15.75 6.83
CA PHE A 120 3.70 15.56 8.24
C PHE A 120 4.69 16.63 8.74
N VAL A 121 4.80 16.75 10.06
CA VAL A 121 5.74 17.63 10.75
C VAL A 121 6.82 16.80 11.44
N ASP A 122 8.07 17.25 11.34
CA ASP A 122 9.18 16.74 12.13
C ASP A 122 9.99 17.94 12.68
N GLY A 123 10.03 18.05 14.01
CA GLY A 123 10.47 19.27 14.69
C GLY A 123 9.63 20.49 14.28
N ASN A 124 10.29 21.52 13.74
CA ASN A 124 9.65 22.77 13.27
C ASN A 124 9.53 22.85 11.74
N LYS A 125 9.58 21.72 11.04
CA LYS A 125 9.55 21.67 9.57
C LYS A 125 8.37 20.83 9.08
N PHE A 126 7.80 21.28 7.96
CA PHE A 126 6.70 20.62 7.26
C PHE A 126 7.24 19.86 6.05
N TYR A 127 6.75 18.64 5.88
CA TYR A 127 7.18 17.73 4.82
C TYR A 127 5.97 17.13 4.12
N ARG A 128 6.09 16.91 2.82
CA ARG A 128 5.16 16.09 2.04
C ARG A 128 5.83 14.78 1.68
N LYS A 129 5.10 13.68 1.79
CA LYS A 129 5.59 12.35 1.42
C LYS A 129 5.57 12.19 -0.11
N ILE A 130 6.74 11.95 -0.69
CA ILE A 130 6.92 11.80 -2.15
C ILE A 130 7.10 10.35 -2.62
N ILE A 131 7.22 9.41 -1.69
CA ILE A 131 7.40 7.97 -1.95
C ILE A 131 6.75 7.17 -0.85
N GLY A 132 6.20 6.00 -1.19
CA GLY A 132 5.49 5.13 -0.26
C GLY A 132 4.13 5.68 0.15
N GLY A 133 3.42 4.91 0.98
CA GLY A 133 2.23 5.39 1.68
C GLY A 133 2.44 5.53 3.18
N ALA A 134 1.49 6.16 3.86
CA ALA A 134 1.53 6.31 5.31
C ALA A 134 1.52 4.94 6.02
N MET A 135 2.45 4.74 6.95
CA MET A 135 2.40 3.57 7.84
C MET A 135 1.18 3.69 8.75
N GLY A 136 0.34 2.65 8.78
CA GLY A 136 -0.93 2.65 9.53
C GLY A 136 -2.15 3.09 8.72
N SER A 137 -2.00 3.47 7.45
CA SER A 137 -3.10 3.65 6.50
C SER A 137 -3.60 2.28 6.02
N PRO A 138 -4.85 1.88 6.30
CA PRO A 138 -5.41 0.61 5.83
C PRO A 138 -5.35 0.48 4.30
N PHE A 139 -5.74 1.53 3.58
CA PHE A 139 -5.69 1.53 2.12
C PHE A 139 -4.27 1.35 1.57
N THR A 140 -3.24 1.93 2.20
CA THR A 140 -1.84 1.75 1.77
C THR A 140 -1.43 0.28 1.83
N LEU A 141 -1.87 -0.45 2.85
CA LEU A 141 -1.60 -1.88 3.00
C LEU A 141 -2.23 -2.67 1.84
N THR A 142 -3.52 -2.42 1.58
CA THR A 142 -4.23 -3.07 0.48
C THR A 142 -3.60 -2.75 -0.87
N LEU A 143 -3.19 -1.50 -1.09
CA LEU A 143 -2.52 -1.11 -2.32
C LEU A 143 -1.16 -1.79 -2.52
N ALA A 144 -0.36 -1.89 -1.46
CA ALA A 144 0.90 -2.62 -1.52
C ALA A 144 0.69 -4.11 -1.84
N ASN A 145 -0.39 -4.72 -1.37
CA ASN A 145 -0.73 -6.10 -1.75
C ASN A 145 -1.10 -6.22 -3.22
N ILE A 146 -1.87 -5.27 -3.77
CA ILE A 146 -2.20 -5.23 -5.21
C ILE A 146 -0.92 -5.04 -6.04
N PHE A 147 -0.04 -4.15 -5.61
CA PHE A 147 1.28 -3.95 -6.23
C PHE A 147 2.08 -5.25 -6.28
N MET A 148 2.17 -5.95 -5.15
CA MET A 148 2.88 -7.22 -5.06
C MET A 148 2.24 -8.34 -5.87
N TRP A 149 0.92 -8.37 -5.95
CA TRP A 149 0.19 -9.30 -6.80
C TRP A 149 0.54 -9.10 -8.29
N LYS A 150 0.56 -7.84 -8.76
CA LYS A 150 0.96 -7.52 -10.14
C LYS A 150 2.42 -7.87 -10.40
N TRP A 151 3.32 -7.52 -9.47
CA TRP A 151 4.75 -7.84 -9.57
C TRP A 151 4.96 -9.36 -9.65
N GLY A 152 4.34 -10.14 -8.76
CA GLY A 152 4.43 -11.59 -8.76
C GLY A 152 3.87 -12.23 -10.03
N LYS A 153 2.73 -11.73 -10.53
CA LYS A 153 2.14 -12.13 -11.81
C LYS A 153 3.14 -11.95 -12.96
N ASN A 154 3.78 -10.78 -13.04
CA ASN A 154 4.76 -10.48 -14.08
C ASN A 154 6.03 -11.35 -13.97
N ALA A 155 6.55 -11.55 -12.75
CA ALA A 155 7.71 -12.39 -12.51
C ALA A 155 7.49 -13.84 -12.95
N ILE A 156 6.33 -14.42 -12.62
CA ILE A 156 5.96 -15.78 -13.02
C ILE A 156 5.81 -15.88 -14.54
N TYR A 157 5.08 -14.97 -15.18
CA TYR A 157 4.93 -15.03 -16.64
C TYR A 157 6.25 -14.81 -17.40
N GLY A 158 7.13 -13.95 -16.87
CA GLY A 158 8.47 -13.77 -17.41
C GLY A 158 9.30 -15.05 -17.35
N ALA A 159 9.23 -15.77 -16.22
CA ALA A 159 9.99 -17.01 -16.02
C ALA A 159 9.42 -18.22 -16.76
N ILE A 160 8.09 -18.29 -16.96
CA ILE A 160 7.46 -19.31 -17.82
C ILE A 160 7.81 -19.06 -19.29
N GLY A 161 7.87 -17.79 -19.71
CA GLY A 161 8.28 -17.40 -21.06
C GLY A 161 9.77 -17.63 -21.36
N SER A 162 10.63 -17.75 -20.34
CA SER A 162 12.07 -17.99 -20.51
C SER A 162 12.48 -19.47 -20.48
N HIS A 163 11.55 -20.43 -20.34
CA HIS A 163 11.83 -21.88 -20.18
C HIS A 163 12.75 -22.25 -19.00
N GLU A 164 13.05 -21.34 -18.07
CA GLU A 164 14.04 -21.58 -17.00
C GLU A 164 13.50 -22.35 -15.78
N ILE A 165 12.20 -22.68 -15.74
CA ILE A 165 11.56 -23.31 -14.57
C ILE A 165 11.35 -24.83 -14.71
N TYR A 166 11.53 -25.42 -15.90
CA TYR A 166 11.23 -26.85 -16.14
C TYR A 166 12.44 -27.79 -16.21
N ASP A 167 13.66 -27.33 -15.96
CA ASP A 167 14.82 -28.23 -15.85
C ASP A 167 15.33 -28.31 -14.41
N ARG A 168 14.75 -29.25 -13.65
CA ARG A 168 15.43 -30.14 -12.69
C ARG A 168 14.50 -31.19 -12.10
#